data_AF-Q1ZSQ3-F1
#
_entry.id   AF-Q1ZSQ3-F1
#
_cell.length_a   1.000
_cell.length_b   1.000
_cell.length_c   1.000
_cell.angle_alpha   90.00
_cell.angle_beta   90.00
_cell.angle_gamma   90.00
#
_symmetry.space_group_name_H-M   'P 1'
#
loop_
_entity.id
_entity.type
_entity.pdbx_description
1 polymer ?
#
loop_
_entity_poly.entity_id
_entity_poly.type
_entity_poly.pdbx_seq_one_letter_code
_entity_poly.pdbx_strand_id
1 'polypeptide(L)'
;MKIPPRLQPLVEDGLIDDVLSQLMSGKEASVYVVRSGGKICCAKVYKEIDQRSFKKAVSYREGRKVRNSRRARAMEKGSKFGRDEQEKVWQQAEVDALSLLAKADIRAPVPYGCFDGVLLMELITDANGNVAPRLNDITLTKDQALHHHELMINYVKRMLCIGLIHGDLSEFNVLVDANGPVIIDLPQAVDASANNNAKWMLERDVKNMANYYGQYVPELLDTQYAKEMWALFEAGTLKPETELTGIYVESDADADIDSVMAEINAVMEEAALRRARIAEQEQVD
;
A
#
# COMPACT_ATOMS: atom_id res chain seq x y z
N MET A 1 20.87 8.46 22.83
CA MET A 1 19.49 8.90 23.12
C MET A 1 18.91 8.01 24.22
N LYS A 2 17.85 8.39 24.97
CA LYS A 2 17.17 7.41 25.84
C LYS A 2 16.43 6.40 24.96
N ILE A 3 16.70 5.11 25.13
CA ILE A 3 16.10 4.03 24.34
C ILE A 3 14.57 4.02 24.60
N PRO A 4 13.74 4.12 23.55
CA PRO A 4 12.29 4.00 23.69
C PRO A 4 11.89 2.63 24.28
N PRO A 5 10.89 2.55 25.17
CA PRO A 5 10.50 1.29 25.82
C PRO A 5 10.18 0.15 24.86
N ARG A 6 9.65 0.45 23.67
CA ARG A 6 9.33 -0.52 22.62
C ARG A 6 10.55 -1.10 21.92
N LEU A 7 11.71 -0.43 21.97
CA LEU A 7 12.97 -0.92 21.40
C LEU A 7 13.82 -1.65 22.44
N GLN A 8 13.49 -1.53 23.73
CA GLN A 8 14.26 -2.12 24.81
C GLN A 8 14.38 -3.66 24.71
N PRO A 9 13.31 -4.43 24.40
CA PRO A 9 13.43 -5.88 24.21
C PRO A 9 14.42 -6.26 23.11
N LEU A 10 14.39 -5.56 21.97
CA LEU A 10 15.32 -5.80 20.87
C LEU A 10 16.78 -5.52 21.24
N VAL A 11 17.02 -4.58 22.16
CA VAL A 11 18.36 -4.28 22.67
C VAL A 11 18.81 -5.36 23.66
N GLU A 12 17.91 -5.78 24.56
CA GLU A 12 18.17 -6.85 25.53
C GLU A 12 18.44 -8.20 24.85
N ASP A 13 17.75 -8.47 23.74
CA ASP A 13 17.93 -9.67 22.91
C ASP A 13 19.15 -9.59 21.96
N GLY A 14 19.84 -8.45 21.91
CA GLY A 14 21.01 -8.23 21.06
C GLY A 14 20.71 -8.09 19.56
N LEU A 15 19.45 -7.83 19.20
CA LEU A 15 19.05 -7.51 17.82
C LEU A 15 19.42 -6.07 17.44
N ILE A 16 19.40 -5.15 18.40
CA ILE A 16 19.81 -3.76 18.24
C ILE A 16 20.95 -3.47 19.21
N ASP A 17 22.03 -2.89 18.72
CA ASP A 17 23.18 -2.48 19.52
C ASP A 17 22.91 -1.15 20.24
N ASP A 18 22.35 -0.16 19.53
CA ASP A 18 22.07 1.18 20.07
C ASP A 18 21.00 1.93 19.27
N VAL A 19 20.33 2.89 19.91
CA VAL A 19 19.38 3.82 19.28
C VAL A 19 20.03 5.20 19.12
N LEU A 20 20.34 5.56 17.87
CA LEU A 20 21.12 6.74 17.53
C LEU A 20 20.26 8.01 17.57
N SER A 21 19.12 7.99 16.87
CA SER A 21 18.23 9.15 16.77
C SER A 21 16.81 8.74 16.37
N GLN A 22 15.84 9.65 16.54
CA GLN A 22 14.49 9.51 15.99
C GLN A 22 14.40 10.27 14.68
N LEU A 23 14.02 9.59 13.60
CA LEU A 23 13.80 10.21 12.29
C LEU A 23 12.43 10.88 12.20
N MET A 24 11.39 10.15 12.62
CA MET A 24 10.03 10.60 12.45
C MET A 24 9.11 10.04 13.52
N SER A 25 8.08 10.80 13.84
CA SER A 25 6.94 10.35 14.66
C SER A 25 5.66 10.66 13.89
N GLY A 26 5.06 9.63 13.30
CA GLY A 26 3.77 9.72 12.60
C GLY A 26 2.60 9.33 13.50
N LYS A 27 1.38 9.37 12.96
CA LYS A 27 0.19 8.89 13.67
C LYS A 27 0.18 7.37 13.85
N GLU A 28 0.78 6.63 12.92
CA GLU A 28 0.70 5.17 12.88
C GLU A 28 1.99 4.48 13.34
N ALA A 29 3.14 5.14 13.21
CA ALA A 29 4.43 4.60 13.62
C ALA A 29 5.43 5.71 13.96
N SER A 30 6.45 5.36 14.72
CA SER A 30 7.66 6.16 14.91
C SER A 30 8.85 5.43 14.29
N VAL A 31 9.71 6.15 13.57
CA VAL A 31 10.90 5.59 12.91
C VAL A 31 12.15 6.11 13.61
N TYR A 32 13.05 5.19 13.97
CA TYR A 32 14.32 5.49 14.63
C TYR A 32 15.49 5.01 13.78
N VAL A 33 16.61 5.75 13.82
CA VAL A 33 17.89 5.24 13.35
C VAL A 33 18.51 4.42 14.47
N VAL A 34 18.84 3.17 14.16
CA VAL A 34 19.44 2.23 15.11
C VAL A 34 20.70 1.62 14.52
N ARG A 35 21.57 1.11 15.40
CA ARG A 35 22.70 0.28 15.02
C ARG A 35 22.35 -1.18 15.31
N SER A 36 22.58 -2.08 14.37
CA SER A 36 22.33 -3.51 14.53
C SER A 36 23.44 -4.29 13.82
N GLY A 37 24.15 -5.15 14.55
CA GLY A 37 25.29 -5.90 14.02
C GLY A 37 26.37 -4.99 13.43
N GLY A 38 26.58 -3.80 14.02
CA GLY A 38 27.54 -2.81 13.54
C GLY A 38 27.09 -1.99 12.32
N LYS A 39 25.93 -2.28 11.72
CA LYS A 39 25.35 -1.53 10.59
C LYS A 39 24.30 -0.54 11.07
N ILE A 40 24.13 0.56 10.34
CA ILE A 40 23.06 1.54 10.60
C ILE A 40 21.82 1.15 9.80
N CYS A 41 20.66 1.13 10.46
CA CYS A 41 19.38 0.80 9.85
C CYS A 41 18.22 1.57 10.50
N CYS A 42 17.02 1.37 9.96
CA CYS A 42 15.77 1.94 10.47
C CYS A 42 15.02 0.93 11.33
N ALA A 43 14.48 1.40 12.46
CA ALA A 43 13.50 0.68 13.25
C ALA A 43 12.14 1.42 13.21
N LYS A 44 11.17 0.86 12.50
CA LYS A 44 9.79 1.35 12.45
C LYS A 44 8.97 0.68 13.56
N VAL A 45 8.64 1.47 14.58
CA VAL A 45 7.85 1.05 15.74
C VAL A 45 6.40 1.45 15.52
N TYR A 46 5.51 0.47 15.40
CA TYR A 46 4.10 0.72 15.18
C TYR A 46 3.37 1.15 16.46
N LYS A 47 2.44 2.12 16.33
CA LYS A 47 1.55 2.55 17.42
C LYS A 47 0.30 1.67 17.47
N GLU A 48 -0.24 1.43 18.66
CA GLU A 48 -1.40 0.54 18.87
C GLU A 48 -2.65 1.03 18.12
N ILE A 49 -3.52 0.08 17.73
CA ILE A 49 -4.72 0.32 16.91
C ILE A 49 -5.65 1.39 17.50
N ASP A 50 -5.76 1.50 18.82
CA ASP A 50 -6.66 2.44 19.50
C ASP A 50 -6.28 3.93 19.26
N GLN A 51 -5.09 4.19 18.71
CA GLN A 51 -4.62 5.52 18.32
C GLN A 51 -4.69 5.79 16.80
N ARG A 52 -5.10 4.80 15.98
CA ARG A 52 -5.21 4.91 14.52
C ARG A 52 -6.63 5.32 14.13
N SER A 53 -6.76 6.33 13.27
CA SER A 53 -8.07 6.92 12.94
C SER A 53 -8.99 5.91 12.23
N PHE A 54 -10.07 5.49 12.91
CA PHE A 54 -10.99 4.42 12.52
C PHE A 54 -11.61 4.53 11.11
N LYS A 55 -11.76 5.73 10.55
CA LYS A 55 -12.52 5.94 9.30
C LYS A 55 -11.83 5.47 8.03
N LYS A 56 -10.49 5.38 8.00
CA LYS A 56 -9.73 4.93 6.82
C LYS A 56 -9.49 3.43 6.80
N ALA A 57 -9.48 2.76 7.95
CA ALA A 57 -9.08 1.36 8.05
C ALA A 57 -9.99 0.36 7.32
N VAL A 58 -11.28 0.66 7.12
CA VAL A 58 -12.24 -0.29 6.55
C VAL A 58 -11.97 -0.57 5.06
N SER A 59 -11.73 0.47 4.25
CA SER A 59 -11.46 0.33 2.81
C SER A 59 -10.12 -0.37 2.54
N TYR A 60 -9.13 -0.18 3.40
CA TYR A 60 -7.84 -0.87 3.30
C TYR A 60 -7.88 -2.33 3.76
N ARG A 61 -8.88 -2.73 4.55
CA ARG A 61 -9.05 -4.10 5.06
C ARG A 61 -9.75 -5.03 4.06
N GLU A 62 -10.56 -4.47 3.18
CA GLU A 62 -11.30 -5.22 2.16
C GLU A 62 -10.31 -5.94 1.21
N GLY A 63 -10.50 -7.24 1.01
CA GLY A 63 -9.59 -8.09 0.22
C GLY A 63 -8.50 -8.83 1.02
N ARG A 64 -8.14 -8.39 2.23
CA ARG A 64 -7.16 -9.09 3.10
C ARG A 64 -7.79 -10.28 3.83
N LYS A 65 -8.25 -11.31 3.09
CA LYS A 65 -8.81 -12.53 3.70
C LYS A 65 -7.69 -13.48 4.14
N VAL A 66 -7.61 -13.75 5.45
CA VAL A 66 -6.81 -14.87 5.98
C VAL A 66 -7.45 -16.18 5.49
N ARG A 67 -6.69 -17.03 4.79
CA ARG A 67 -7.13 -18.35 4.25
C ARG A 67 -7.65 -19.36 5.30
N ASN A 68 -7.69 -19.01 6.59
CA ASN A 68 -8.03 -19.93 7.68
C ASN A 68 -9.34 -19.53 8.38
N SER A 69 -10.40 -20.32 8.16
CA SER A 69 -11.79 -20.06 8.55
C SER A 69 -12.04 -19.93 10.06
N ARG A 70 -11.12 -20.40 10.91
CA ARG A 70 -11.19 -20.22 12.37
C ARG A 70 -10.66 -18.87 12.85
N ARG A 71 -9.64 -18.32 12.18
CA ARG A 71 -9.03 -17.01 12.51
C ARG A 71 -9.91 -15.84 12.08
N ALA A 72 -10.60 -15.97 10.94
CA ALA A 72 -11.54 -14.96 10.45
C ALA A 72 -12.65 -14.65 11.47
N ARG A 73 -13.21 -15.67 12.13
CA ARG A 73 -14.29 -15.51 13.15
C ARG A 73 -13.82 -14.88 14.47
N ALA A 74 -12.53 -14.97 14.79
CA ALA A 74 -11.97 -14.32 15.98
C ALA A 74 -11.71 -12.82 15.75
N MET A 75 -11.33 -12.44 14.52
CA MET A 75 -11.17 -11.05 14.08
C MET A 75 -12.50 -10.30 14.01
N GLU A 76 -13.59 -11.00 13.66
CA GLU A 76 -14.95 -10.46 13.57
C GLU A 76 -15.53 -10.02 14.93
N LYS A 77 -15.02 -10.59 16.03
CA LYS A 77 -15.49 -10.32 17.41
C LYS A 77 -14.73 -9.21 18.15
N GLY A 78 -13.70 -8.60 17.54
CA GLY A 78 -12.97 -7.45 18.12
C GLY A 78 -12.29 -7.71 19.48
N SER A 79 -12.04 -8.97 19.85
CA SER A 79 -11.42 -9.32 21.15
C SER A 79 -9.97 -8.86 21.23
N LYS A 80 -9.38 -8.74 22.45
CA LYS A 80 -7.96 -8.42 22.65
C LYS A 80 -7.04 -9.35 21.83
N PHE A 81 -7.36 -10.64 21.80
CA PHE A 81 -6.66 -11.63 20.98
C PHE A 81 -6.85 -11.41 19.47
N GLY A 82 -8.05 -10.98 19.04
CA GLY A 82 -8.32 -10.62 17.64
C GLY A 82 -7.57 -9.37 17.17
N ARG A 83 -7.35 -8.39 18.07
CA ARG A 83 -6.52 -7.20 17.81
C ARG A 83 -5.03 -7.54 17.70
N ASP A 84 -4.50 -8.35 18.63
CA ASP A 84 -3.10 -8.81 18.58
C ASP A 84 -2.80 -9.65 17.31
N GLU A 85 -3.72 -10.53 16.90
CA GLU A 85 -3.58 -11.28 15.64
C GLU A 85 -3.70 -10.39 14.40
N GLN A 86 -4.51 -9.32 14.44
CA GLN A 86 -4.58 -8.32 13.36
C GLN A 86 -3.28 -7.52 13.25
N GLU A 87 -2.64 -7.16 14.37
CA GLU A 87 -1.36 -6.45 14.36
C GLU A 87 -0.25 -7.30 13.72
N LYS A 88 -0.17 -8.59 14.07
CA LYS A 88 0.79 -9.52 13.48
C LYS A 88 0.59 -9.69 11.97
N VAL A 89 -0.66 -9.79 11.51
CA VAL A 89 -0.97 -9.86 10.07
C VAL A 89 -0.57 -8.57 9.35
N TRP A 90 -0.75 -7.41 9.99
CA TRP A 90 -0.43 -6.11 9.38
C TRP A 90 1.09 -5.87 9.28
N GLN A 91 1.82 -6.24 10.33
CA GLN A 91 3.29 -6.19 10.34
C GLN A 91 3.90 -7.13 9.28
N GLN A 92 3.35 -8.34 9.18
CA GLN A 92 3.76 -9.29 8.15
C GLN A 92 3.44 -8.77 6.74
N ALA A 93 2.29 -8.11 6.57
CA ALA A 93 1.90 -7.56 5.27
C ALA A 93 2.86 -6.48 4.75
N GLU A 94 3.40 -5.61 5.62
CA GLU A 94 4.38 -4.60 5.18
C GLU A 94 5.72 -5.25 4.80
N VAL A 95 6.19 -6.25 5.56
CA VAL A 95 7.40 -7.03 5.20
C VAL A 95 7.22 -7.76 3.88
N ASP A 96 6.06 -8.39 3.68
CA ASP A 96 5.74 -9.13 2.47
C ASP A 96 5.66 -8.17 1.27
N ALA A 97 5.02 -7.00 1.43
CA ALA A 97 4.95 -5.97 0.39
C ALA A 97 6.34 -5.46 -0.01
N LEU A 98 7.19 -5.08 0.96
CA LEU A 98 8.56 -4.65 0.68
C LEU A 98 9.37 -5.74 -0.05
N SER A 99 9.20 -6.99 0.36
CA SER A 99 9.85 -8.13 -0.29
C SER A 99 9.36 -8.36 -1.72
N LEU A 100 8.07 -8.15 -1.99
CA LEU A 100 7.49 -8.22 -3.33
C LEU A 100 8.00 -7.10 -4.22
N LEU A 101 8.11 -5.87 -3.71
CA LEU A 101 8.69 -4.74 -4.43
C LEU A 101 10.13 -5.00 -4.84
N ALA A 102 10.96 -5.50 -3.92
CA ALA A 102 12.35 -5.83 -4.22
C ALA A 102 12.47 -6.89 -5.33
N LYS A 103 11.59 -7.91 -5.34
CA LYS A 103 11.55 -8.93 -6.41
C LYS A 103 11.04 -8.38 -7.74
N ALA A 104 10.19 -7.36 -7.69
CA ALA A 104 9.71 -6.64 -8.86
C ALA A 104 10.68 -5.54 -9.31
N ASP A 105 11.89 -5.48 -8.73
CA ASP A 105 12.93 -4.51 -9.06
C ASP A 105 12.41 -3.05 -8.94
N ILE A 106 11.64 -2.84 -7.89
CA ILE A 106 11.15 -1.53 -7.43
C ILE A 106 12.00 -1.12 -6.25
N ARG A 107 12.50 0.13 -6.28
CA ARG A 107 13.32 0.66 -5.19
C ARG A 107 12.45 0.94 -3.96
N ALA A 108 12.67 0.16 -2.91
CA ALA A 108 12.07 0.28 -1.60
C ALA A 108 13.05 -0.22 -0.52
N PRO A 109 12.91 0.17 0.76
CA PRO A 109 13.80 -0.29 1.83
C PRO A 109 13.79 -1.81 1.96
N VAL A 110 14.98 -2.43 2.02
CA VAL A 110 15.09 -3.87 2.26
C VAL A 110 14.66 -4.19 3.70
N PRO A 111 13.66 -5.05 3.93
CA PRO A 111 13.26 -5.45 5.28
C PRO A 111 14.25 -6.49 5.84
N TYR A 112 14.67 -6.31 7.08
CA TYR A 112 15.50 -7.28 7.82
C TYR A 112 14.68 -8.19 8.72
N GLY A 113 13.43 -7.81 9.02
CA GLY A 113 12.47 -8.62 9.79
C GLY A 113 11.61 -7.77 10.70
N CYS A 114 10.54 -8.35 11.22
CA CYS A 114 9.70 -7.73 12.24
C CYS A 114 9.82 -8.51 13.55
N PHE A 115 10.23 -7.82 14.62
CA PHE A 115 10.48 -8.38 15.95
C PHE A 115 9.72 -7.55 16.98
N ASP A 116 8.88 -8.18 17.80
CA ASP A 116 8.05 -7.52 18.83
C ASP A 116 7.30 -6.25 18.36
N GLY A 117 6.81 -6.27 17.12
CA GLY A 117 6.11 -5.15 16.52
C GLY A 117 6.99 -3.97 16.10
N VAL A 118 8.27 -4.25 15.89
CA VAL A 118 9.26 -3.34 15.33
C VAL A 118 9.77 -3.91 14.01
N LEU A 119 9.55 -3.20 12.91
CA LEU A 119 10.12 -3.54 11.62
C LEU A 119 11.53 -2.94 11.51
N LEU A 120 12.53 -3.81 11.41
CA LEU A 120 13.90 -3.44 11.04
C LEU A 120 14.03 -3.45 9.52
N MET A 121 14.55 -2.37 8.95
CA MET A 121 14.72 -2.22 7.50
C MET A 121 15.89 -1.31 7.16
N GLU A 122 16.30 -1.33 5.90
CA GLU A 122 17.34 -0.46 5.35
C GLU A 122 17.09 1.02 5.66
N LEU A 123 18.18 1.73 5.99
CA LEU A 123 18.17 3.20 6.02
C LEU A 123 18.56 3.70 4.63
N ILE A 124 17.63 4.42 3.98
CA ILE A 124 17.92 5.08 2.70
C ILE A 124 18.71 6.36 2.97
N THR A 125 19.87 6.49 2.33
CA THR A 125 20.78 7.62 2.52
C THR A 125 21.05 8.38 1.22
N ASP A 126 21.31 9.67 1.34
CA ASP A 126 21.84 10.48 0.23
C ASP A 126 23.32 10.16 -0.05
N ALA A 127 23.89 10.83 -1.06
CA ALA A 127 25.30 10.67 -1.45
C ALA A 127 26.31 11.05 -0.35
N ASN A 128 25.89 11.80 0.67
CA ASN A 128 26.72 12.25 1.78
C ASN A 128 26.59 11.31 3.00
N GLY A 129 25.77 10.26 2.92
CA GLY A 129 25.48 9.36 4.03
C GLY A 129 24.46 9.91 5.04
N ASN A 130 23.80 11.02 4.73
CA ASN A 130 22.67 11.52 5.53
C ASN A 130 21.39 10.79 5.14
N VAL A 131 20.37 10.84 5.99
CA VAL A 131 19.05 10.27 5.66
C VAL A 131 18.50 10.94 4.40
N ALA A 132 18.06 10.13 3.43
CA ALA A 132 17.51 10.65 2.19
C ALA A 132 16.28 11.53 2.47
N PRO A 133 16.19 12.72 1.85
CA PRO A 133 15.04 13.60 2.02
C PRO A 133 13.79 13.01 1.35
N ARG A 134 12.61 13.46 1.80
CA ARG A 134 11.37 13.17 1.08
C ARG A 134 11.30 13.98 -0.20
N LEU A 135 10.55 13.46 -1.16
CA LEU A 135 10.26 14.16 -2.42
C LEU A 135 9.65 15.54 -2.15
N ASN A 136 8.75 15.66 -1.17
CA ASN A 136 8.20 16.96 -0.74
C ASN A 136 9.26 17.98 -0.27
N ASP A 137 10.38 17.52 0.27
CA ASP A 137 11.37 18.35 0.94
C ASP A 137 12.50 18.81 0.00
N ILE A 138 12.40 18.50 -1.30
CA ILE A 138 13.37 18.87 -2.32
C ILE A 138 12.75 19.69 -3.45
N THR A 139 13.60 20.42 -4.17
CA THR A 139 13.24 21.10 -5.40
C THR A 139 13.89 20.39 -6.58
N LEU A 140 13.12 20.14 -7.63
CA LEU A 140 13.59 19.47 -8.84
C LEU A 140 13.79 20.46 -9.99
N THR A 141 14.73 20.13 -10.86
CA THR A 141 14.78 20.71 -12.22
C THR A 141 13.71 20.06 -13.10
N LYS A 142 13.37 20.70 -14.23
CA LYS A 142 12.41 20.14 -15.21
C LYS A 142 12.83 18.73 -15.66
N ASP A 143 14.11 18.54 -15.98
CA ASP A 143 14.63 17.26 -16.48
C ASP A 143 14.61 16.17 -15.40
N GLN A 144 14.96 16.51 -14.16
CA GLN A 144 14.85 15.57 -13.04
C GLN A 144 13.39 15.19 -12.76
N ALA A 145 12.46 16.15 -12.82
CA ALA A 145 11.04 15.89 -12.62
C ALA A 145 10.49 14.94 -13.69
N LEU A 146 10.84 15.14 -14.97
CA LEU A 146 10.49 14.23 -16.06
C LEU A 146 11.03 12.81 -15.81
N HIS A 147 12.32 12.69 -15.52
CA HIS A 147 12.96 11.39 -15.30
C HIS A 147 12.40 10.66 -14.07
N HIS A 148 12.25 11.37 -12.95
CA HIS A 148 11.70 10.78 -11.72
C HIS A 148 10.23 10.40 -11.88
N HIS A 149 9.44 11.19 -12.61
CA HIS A 149 8.06 10.85 -12.92
C HIS A 149 7.98 9.56 -13.75
N GLU A 150 8.79 9.44 -14.80
CA GLU A 150 8.85 8.23 -15.63
C GLU A 150 9.19 6.98 -14.79
N LEU A 151 10.21 7.06 -13.94
CA LEU A 151 10.58 5.99 -13.02
C LEU A 151 9.43 5.66 -12.04
N MET A 152 8.75 6.68 -11.51
CA MET A 152 7.64 6.47 -10.58
C MET A 152 6.45 5.78 -11.25
N ILE A 153 6.07 6.19 -12.47
CA ILE A 153 5.02 5.52 -13.24
C ILE A 153 5.42 4.08 -13.56
N ASN A 154 6.70 3.83 -13.86
CA ASN A 154 7.20 2.48 -14.05
C ASN A 154 7.07 1.63 -12.76
N TYR A 155 7.39 2.19 -11.59
CA TYR A 155 7.18 1.50 -10.31
C TYR A 155 5.71 1.19 -10.06
N VAL A 156 4.81 2.15 -10.24
CA VAL A 156 3.36 1.93 -10.06
C VAL A 156 2.85 0.84 -11.00
N LYS A 157 3.28 0.86 -12.27
CA LYS A 157 2.96 -0.20 -13.24
C LYS A 157 3.44 -1.57 -12.77
N ARG A 158 4.68 -1.67 -12.29
CA ARG A 158 5.24 -2.93 -11.79
C ARG A 158 4.56 -3.42 -10.52
N MET A 159 4.18 -2.51 -9.61
CA MET A 159 3.34 -2.85 -8.45
C MET A 159 2.02 -3.45 -8.92
N LEU A 160 1.36 -2.83 -9.90
CA LEU A 160 0.10 -3.34 -10.44
C LEU A 160 0.26 -4.72 -11.11
N CYS A 161 1.37 -4.94 -11.83
CA CYS A 161 1.68 -6.25 -12.44
C CYS A 161 1.80 -7.38 -11.42
N ILE A 162 2.30 -7.08 -10.21
CA ILE A 162 2.38 -8.05 -9.10
C ILE A 162 1.11 -8.08 -8.24
N GLY A 163 0.04 -7.40 -8.68
CA GLY A 163 -1.26 -7.36 -8.02
C GLY A 163 -1.32 -6.42 -6.81
N LEU A 164 -0.40 -5.47 -6.68
CA LEU A 164 -0.30 -4.56 -5.54
C LEU A 164 -0.55 -3.11 -5.95
N ILE A 165 -1.31 -2.38 -5.14
CA ILE A 165 -1.47 -0.93 -5.25
C ILE A 165 -1.01 -0.33 -3.94
N HIS A 166 -0.26 0.77 -3.99
CA HIS A 166 0.26 1.42 -2.78
C HIS A 166 -0.86 1.90 -1.85
N GLY A 167 -1.93 2.49 -2.41
CA GLY A 167 -3.12 2.92 -1.68
C GLY A 167 -2.93 4.16 -0.83
N ASP A 168 -1.73 4.77 -0.84
CA ASP A 168 -1.39 6.04 -0.17
C ASP A 168 -0.16 6.72 -0.78
N LEU A 169 0.09 6.55 -2.07
CA LEU A 169 1.26 7.13 -2.71
C LEU A 169 1.11 8.66 -2.81
N SER A 170 2.10 9.37 -2.28
CA SER A 170 2.22 10.83 -2.29
C SER A 170 3.69 11.22 -2.18
N GLU A 171 3.99 12.50 -2.38
CA GLU A 171 5.33 13.09 -2.24
C GLU A 171 5.91 12.95 -0.82
N PHE A 172 5.07 12.62 0.17
CA PHE A 172 5.49 12.34 1.54
C PHE A 172 5.93 10.88 1.75
N ASN A 173 5.54 9.98 0.85
CA ASN A 173 5.82 8.54 0.88
C ASN A 173 6.85 8.12 -0.18
N VAL A 174 7.61 9.08 -0.68
CA VAL A 174 8.73 8.87 -1.60
C VAL A 174 9.96 9.55 -1.02
N LEU A 175 11.05 8.79 -0.86
CA LEU A 175 12.38 9.33 -0.60
C LEU A 175 13.13 9.51 -1.92
N VAL A 176 14.12 10.38 -1.94
CA VAL A 176 14.97 10.59 -3.12
C VAL A 176 16.43 10.53 -2.72
N ASP A 177 17.19 9.63 -3.34
CA ASP A 177 18.63 9.55 -3.21
C ASP A 177 19.33 9.83 -4.56
N ALA A 178 20.64 9.59 -4.62
CA ALA A 178 21.43 9.83 -5.82
C ALA A 178 20.98 9.02 -7.05
N ASN A 179 20.25 7.92 -6.84
CA ASN A 179 19.75 7.04 -7.90
C ASN A 179 18.25 7.29 -8.20
N GLY A 180 17.66 8.34 -7.64
CA GLY A 180 16.27 8.74 -7.89
C GLY A 180 15.29 8.30 -6.79
N PRO A 181 13.99 8.14 -7.12
CA PRO A 181 12.96 7.91 -6.12
C PRO A 181 12.98 6.50 -5.52
N VAL A 182 12.59 6.41 -4.25
CA VAL A 182 12.43 5.18 -3.45
C VAL A 182 11.06 5.22 -2.76
N ILE A 183 10.23 4.21 -3.01
CA ILE A 183 8.90 4.10 -2.40
C ILE A 183 9.03 3.62 -0.95
N ILE A 184 8.31 4.26 -0.04
CA ILE A 184 8.25 3.90 1.38
C ILE A 184 6.80 3.83 1.87
N ASP A 185 6.61 3.25 3.06
CA ASP A 185 5.33 3.21 3.77
C ASP A 185 4.20 2.47 3.03
N LEU A 186 4.27 1.14 3.04
CA LEU A 186 3.28 0.25 2.39
C LEU A 186 2.20 -0.38 3.31
N PRO A 187 1.91 0.07 4.54
CA PRO A 187 0.90 -0.62 5.36
C PRO A 187 -0.53 -0.56 4.79
N GLN A 188 -0.77 0.45 3.95
CA GLN A 188 -2.04 0.70 3.26
C GLN A 188 -2.11 0.07 1.87
N ALA A 189 -1.08 -0.68 1.48
CA ALA A 189 -1.09 -1.38 0.21
C ALA A 189 -2.24 -2.40 0.14
N VAL A 190 -2.88 -2.47 -1.02
CA VAL A 190 -4.05 -3.31 -1.28
C VAL A 190 -3.82 -4.23 -2.47
N ASP A 191 -4.50 -5.37 -2.44
CA ASP A 191 -4.56 -6.29 -3.57
C ASP A 191 -5.44 -5.70 -4.68
N ALA A 192 -4.88 -5.57 -5.88
CA ALA A 192 -5.54 -4.95 -7.02
C ALA A 192 -6.76 -5.75 -7.52
N SER A 193 -6.77 -7.06 -7.31
CA SER A 193 -7.83 -7.97 -7.77
C SER A 193 -8.91 -8.22 -6.72
N ALA A 194 -8.56 -8.09 -5.43
CA ALA A 194 -9.45 -8.44 -4.32
C ALA A 194 -10.13 -7.24 -3.65
N ASN A 195 -9.77 -6.01 -4.01
CA ASN A 195 -10.31 -4.78 -3.42
C ASN A 195 -11.19 -4.01 -4.42
N ASN A 196 -12.46 -3.80 -4.07
CA ASN A 196 -13.42 -3.08 -4.92
C ASN A 196 -13.02 -1.60 -5.19
N ASN A 197 -12.19 -1.02 -4.32
CA ASN A 197 -11.70 0.35 -4.45
C ASN A 197 -10.31 0.44 -5.12
N ALA A 198 -9.75 -0.68 -5.59
CA ALA A 198 -8.42 -0.75 -6.18
C ALA A 198 -8.22 0.26 -7.31
N LYS A 199 -9.15 0.28 -8.29
CA LYS A 199 -9.10 1.22 -9.42
C LYS A 199 -8.96 2.67 -8.98
N TRP A 200 -9.86 3.09 -8.08
CA TRP A 200 -9.87 4.46 -7.56
C TRP A 200 -8.59 4.78 -6.77
N MET A 201 -8.09 3.83 -5.96
CA MET A 201 -6.84 4.02 -5.21
C MET A 201 -5.65 4.20 -6.15
N LEU A 202 -5.56 3.42 -7.21
CA LEU A 202 -4.53 3.54 -8.24
C LEU A 202 -4.61 4.90 -8.94
N GLU A 203 -5.81 5.29 -9.39
CA GLU A 203 -6.03 6.59 -10.04
C GLU A 203 -5.61 7.75 -9.13
N ARG A 204 -5.93 7.66 -7.84
CA ARG A 204 -5.52 8.65 -6.84
C ARG A 204 -4.01 8.70 -6.66
N ASP A 205 -3.35 7.55 -6.53
CA ASP A 205 -1.91 7.45 -6.34
C ASP A 205 -1.14 8.04 -7.54
N VAL A 206 -1.53 7.67 -8.77
CA VAL A 206 -0.94 8.21 -10.00
C VAL A 206 -1.23 9.71 -10.14
N LYS A 207 -2.45 10.15 -9.82
CA LYS A 207 -2.82 11.57 -9.86
C LYS A 207 -2.02 12.40 -8.86
N ASN A 208 -1.73 11.88 -7.67
CA ASN A 208 -0.88 12.58 -6.70
C ASN A 208 0.54 12.78 -7.26
N MET A 209 1.10 11.76 -7.92
CA MET A 209 2.40 11.88 -8.58
C MET A 209 2.35 12.88 -9.74
N ALA A 210 1.36 12.80 -10.61
CA ALA A 210 1.17 13.77 -11.70
C ALA A 210 1.04 15.20 -11.17
N ASN A 211 0.27 15.41 -10.09
CA ASN A 211 0.11 16.73 -9.45
C ASN A 211 1.42 17.27 -8.88
N TYR A 212 2.21 16.43 -8.21
CA TYR A 212 3.49 16.87 -7.64
C TYR A 212 4.50 17.23 -8.74
N TYR A 213 4.75 16.31 -9.68
CA TYR A 213 5.71 16.56 -10.75
C TYR A 213 5.21 17.62 -11.75
N GLY A 214 3.88 17.77 -11.87
CA GLY A 214 3.20 18.79 -12.65
C GLY A 214 3.50 20.23 -12.22
N GLN A 215 3.96 20.45 -10.98
CA GLN A 215 4.44 21.75 -10.53
C GLN A 215 5.71 22.19 -11.27
N TYR A 216 6.48 21.24 -11.80
CA TYR A 216 7.72 21.47 -12.57
C TYR A 216 7.52 21.28 -14.07
N VAL A 217 6.59 20.39 -14.46
CA VAL A 217 6.31 19.99 -15.84
C VAL A 217 4.78 19.94 -16.03
N PRO A 218 4.11 21.06 -16.35
CA PRO A 218 2.66 21.13 -16.44
C PRO A 218 2.03 20.10 -17.38
N GLU A 219 2.75 19.69 -18.42
CA GLU A 219 2.32 18.70 -19.41
C GLU A 219 2.00 17.32 -18.80
N LEU A 220 2.56 17.02 -17.62
CA LEU A 220 2.28 15.75 -16.91
C LEU A 220 0.85 15.68 -16.35
N LEU A 221 0.21 16.83 -16.10
CA LEU A 221 -1.14 16.90 -15.53
C LEU A 221 -2.22 16.35 -16.48
N ASP A 222 -1.95 16.37 -17.79
CA ASP A 222 -2.87 15.90 -18.82
C ASP A 222 -2.73 14.40 -19.11
N THR A 223 -1.77 13.73 -18.48
CA THR A 223 -1.51 12.31 -18.69
C THR A 223 -2.55 11.43 -17.99
N GLN A 224 -2.90 10.31 -18.61
CA GLN A 224 -3.91 9.36 -18.14
C GLN A 224 -3.34 7.96 -17.88
N TYR A 225 -2.10 7.90 -17.39
CA TYR A 225 -1.38 6.64 -17.09
C TYR A 225 -2.20 5.67 -16.24
N ALA A 226 -2.94 6.16 -15.24
CA ALA A 226 -3.73 5.30 -14.36
C ALA A 226 -4.82 4.53 -15.11
N LYS A 227 -5.56 5.21 -15.98
CA LYS A 227 -6.65 4.60 -16.76
C LYS A 227 -6.08 3.63 -17.79
N GLU A 228 -5.01 4.03 -18.47
CA GLU A 228 -4.30 3.18 -19.43
C GLU A 228 -3.81 1.88 -18.78
N MET A 229 -3.07 1.98 -17.66
CA MET A 229 -2.54 0.79 -16.99
C MET A 229 -3.65 -0.09 -16.39
N TRP A 230 -4.73 0.51 -15.89
CA TRP A 230 -5.87 -0.24 -15.35
C TRP A 230 -6.60 -1.01 -16.45
N ALA A 231 -6.86 -0.39 -17.60
CA ALA A 231 -7.49 -1.06 -18.74
C ALA A 231 -6.64 -2.24 -19.24
N LEU A 232 -5.33 -2.07 -19.31
CA LEU A 232 -4.39 -3.14 -19.66
C LEU A 232 -4.36 -4.26 -18.61
N PHE A 233 -4.49 -3.92 -17.33
CA PHE A 233 -4.57 -4.86 -16.22
C PHE A 233 -5.85 -5.68 -16.27
N GLU A 234 -7.01 -5.05 -16.47
CA GLU A 234 -8.31 -5.72 -16.65
C GLU A 234 -8.33 -6.63 -17.87
N ALA A 235 -7.68 -6.21 -18.96
CA ALA A 235 -7.51 -7.04 -20.15
C ALA A 235 -6.50 -8.19 -19.97
N GLY A 236 -5.78 -8.26 -18.84
CA GLY A 236 -4.76 -9.27 -18.58
C GLY A 236 -3.52 -9.15 -19.48
N THR A 237 -3.28 -7.97 -20.05
CA THR A 237 -2.19 -7.71 -21.01
C THR A 237 -1.07 -6.83 -20.45
N LEU A 238 -1.26 -6.25 -19.26
CA LEU A 238 -0.25 -5.46 -18.58
C LEU A 238 0.95 -6.33 -18.16
N LYS A 239 2.14 -5.93 -18.58
CA LYS A 239 3.42 -6.56 -18.24
C LYS A 239 4.42 -5.52 -17.74
N PRO A 240 5.45 -5.92 -16.99
CA PRO A 240 6.52 -5.01 -16.56
C PRO A 240 7.20 -4.26 -17.72
N GLU A 241 7.25 -4.88 -18.90
CA GLU A 241 7.85 -4.34 -20.12
C GLU A 241 6.87 -3.53 -20.98
N THR A 242 5.57 -3.50 -20.62
CA THR A 242 4.57 -2.73 -21.38
C THR A 242 4.93 -1.24 -21.36
N GLU A 243 5.10 -0.65 -22.54
CA GLU A 243 5.29 0.78 -22.69
C GLU A 243 3.94 1.48 -22.55
N LEU A 244 3.89 2.49 -21.67
CA LEU A 244 2.70 3.30 -21.44
C LEU A 244 2.86 4.60 -22.20
N THR A 245 1.78 5.04 -22.85
CA THR A 245 1.74 6.26 -23.65
C THR A 245 1.31 7.48 -22.84
N GLY A 246 0.65 7.27 -21.71
CA GLY A 246 0.01 8.33 -20.93
C GLY A 246 -1.25 8.87 -21.59
N ILE A 247 -1.73 8.25 -22.68
CA ILE A 247 -2.93 8.64 -23.40
C ILE A 247 -3.96 7.54 -23.23
N TYR A 248 -5.17 7.93 -22.81
CA TYR A 248 -6.28 7.01 -22.70
C TYR A 248 -7.53 7.65 -23.32
N VAL A 249 -8.13 6.93 -24.27
CA VAL A 249 -9.43 7.29 -24.83
C VAL A 249 -10.44 6.39 -24.16
N GLU A 250 -11.34 6.97 -23.37
CA GLU A 250 -12.50 6.25 -22.87
C GLU A 250 -13.29 5.76 -24.08
N SER A 251 -13.48 4.44 -24.20
CA SER A 251 -14.49 3.95 -25.12
C SER A 251 -15.84 4.23 -24.47
N ASP A 252 -16.67 5.06 -25.10
CA ASP A 252 -18.10 5.25 -24.79
C ASP A 252 -18.94 3.98 -25.06
N ALA A 253 -18.32 2.79 -25.01
CA ALA A 253 -19.08 1.57 -24.83
C ALA A 253 -19.55 1.61 -23.38
N ASP A 254 -20.72 2.21 -23.17
CA ASP A 254 -21.48 2.15 -21.92
C ASP A 254 -21.24 0.79 -21.29
N ALA A 255 -20.76 0.77 -20.04
CA ALA A 255 -20.82 -0.45 -19.25
C ALA A 255 -22.24 -1.01 -19.44
N ASP A 256 -22.37 -2.28 -19.80
CA ASP A 256 -23.67 -2.89 -20.06
C ASP A 256 -24.45 -2.95 -18.74
N ILE A 257 -25.04 -1.81 -18.37
CA ILE A 257 -25.85 -1.63 -17.17
C ILE A 257 -27.03 -2.59 -17.27
N ASP A 258 -27.51 -2.89 -18.47
CA ASP A 258 -28.57 -3.87 -18.68
C ASP A 258 -28.14 -5.28 -18.27
N SER A 259 -26.90 -5.69 -18.57
CA SER A 259 -26.33 -6.96 -18.09
C SER A 259 -26.20 -6.99 -16.56
N VAL A 260 -25.70 -5.92 -15.94
CA VAL A 260 -25.57 -5.84 -14.47
C VAL A 260 -26.95 -5.83 -13.79
N MET A 261 -27.90 -5.09 -14.36
CA MET A 261 -29.28 -5.03 -13.87
C MET A 261 -30.01 -6.36 -14.06
N ALA A 262 -29.74 -7.09 -15.15
CA ALA A 262 -30.28 -8.43 -15.37
C ALA A 262 -29.79 -9.42 -14.30
N GLU A 263 -28.51 -9.39 -13.93
CA GLU A 263 -27.97 -10.23 -12.86
C GLU A 263 -28.58 -9.87 -11.49
N ILE A 264 -28.70 -8.58 -11.16
CA ILE A 264 -29.33 -8.13 -9.91
C ILE A 264 -30.79 -8.59 -9.84
N ASN A 265 -31.54 -8.44 -10.94
CA ASN A 265 -32.93 -8.85 -11.00
C ASN A 265 -33.09 -10.37 -10.88
N ALA A 266 -32.23 -11.16 -11.52
CA ALA A 266 -32.24 -12.62 -11.38
C ALA A 266 -32.01 -13.07 -9.92
N VAL A 267 -31.05 -12.44 -9.23
CA VAL A 267 -30.78 -12.71 -7.81
C VAL A 267 -31.96 -12.31 -6.92
N MET A 268 -32.62 -11.18 -7.23
CA MET A 268 -33.79 -10.73 -6.47
C MET A 268 -35.01 -11.63 -6.66
N GLU A 269 -35.23 -12.12 -7.88
CA GLU A 269 -36.31 -13.04 -8.22
C GLU A 269 -36.11 -14.41 -7.54
N GLU A 270 -34.89 -14.93 -7.55
CA GLU A 270 -34.54 -16.16 -6.83
C GLU A 270 -34.75 -16.00 -5.32
N ALA A 271 -34.36 -14.85 -4.75
CA ALA A 271 -34.59 -14.55 -3.34
C ALA A 271 -36.09 -14.38 -2.99
N ALA A 272 -36.91 -13.88 -3.92
CA ALA A 272 -38.36 -13.78 -3.75
C ALA A 272 -39.02 -15.16 -3.76
N LEU A 273 -38.65 -16.03 -4.71
CA LEU A 273 -39.13 -17.41 -4.80
C LEU A 273 -38.74 -18.22 -3.54
N ARG A 274 -37.53 -18.01 -3.03
CA ARG A 274 -37.07 -18.66 -1.80
C ARG A 274 -37.88 -18.20 -0.58
N ARG A 275 -38.22 -16.92 -0.48
CA ARG A 275 -39.08 -16.38 0.59
C ARG A 275 -40.51 -16.91 0.49
N ALA A 276 -41.07 -17.00 -0.71
CA ALA A 276 -42.40 -17.58 -0.92
C ALA A 276 -42.48 -19.05 -0.50
N ARG A 277 -41.48 -19.86 -0.85
CA ARG A 277 -41.40 -21.27 -0.43
C ARG A 277 -41.32 -21.45 1.08
N ILE A 278 -40.60 -20.58 1.77
CA ILE A 278 -40.50 -20.60 3.24
C ILE A 278 -41.86 -20.23 3.85
N ALA A 279 -42.53 -19.19 3.34
CA ALA A 279 -43.85 -18.77 3.82
C ALA A 279 -44.95 -19.82 3.56
N GLU A 280 -44.87 -20.57 2.45
CA GLU A 280 -45.78 -21.69 2.17
C GLU A 280 -45.53 -22.88 3.11
N GLN A 281 -44.27 -23.16 3.48
CA GLN A 281 -43.95 -24.21 4.46
C GLN A 281 -44.42 -23.86 5.87
N GLU A 282 -44.39 -22.57 6.26
CA GLU A 282 -44.89 -22.09 7.56
C GLU A 282 -46.42 -22.01 7.64
N GLN A 283 -47.16 -22.13 6.53
CA GLN A 283 -48.63 -22.16 6.51
C GLN A 283 -49.23 -23.58 6.53
N VAL A 284 -48.40 -24.62 6.45
CA VAL A 284 -48.83 -26.03 6.38
C VAL A 284 -48.62 -26.77 7.71
N ASP A 285 -48.05 -26.11 8.73
CA ASP A 285 -48.01 -26.54 10.14
C ASP A 285 -49.07 -25.79 10.99
#